data_AF-A0A428ZWM3-F1
#
_entry.id   AF-A0A428ZWM3-F1
#
_cell.length_a   1.000
_cell.length_b   1.000
_cell.length_c   1.000
_cell.angle_alpha   90.00
_cell.angle_beta   90.00
_cell.angle_gamma   90.00
#
_symmetry.space_group_name_H-M   'P 1'
#
loop_
_entity.id
_entity.type
_entity.pdbx_description
1 polymer ?
#
loop_
_entity_poly.entity_id
_entity_poly.type
_entity_poly.pdbx_seq_one_letter_code
_entity_poly.pdbx_strand_id
1 'polypeptide(L)'
;MPATDVRRIRRFAQLGSASFPADLAHRLEAARDDPAEGHRIGVAQATHMTNRLPTEGAPGLHYITLGRSPATYGIHRNLGLTGRAV
;
A
#
# COMPACT_ATOMS: atom_id res chain seq x y z
N MET A 1 1.19 0.68 -5.11
CA MET A 1 0.66 1.93 -4.52
C MET A 1 0.07 1.58 -3.15
N PRO A 2 0.53 2.18 -2.04
CA PRO A 2 -0.09 1.98 -0.73
C PRO A 2 -1.51 2.57 -0.71
N ALA A 3 -2.48 1.75 -0.31
CA ALA A 3 -3.89 2.10 -0.27
C ALA A 3 -4.26 2.79 1.06
N THR A 4 -4.08 4.11 1.17
CA THR A 4 -4.27 4.84 2.44
C THR A 4 -5.53 5.72 2.51
N ASP A 5 -6.30 5.83 1.43
CA ASP A 5 -7.52 6.65 1.34
C ASP A 5 -8.54 5.94 0.45
N VAL A 6 -9.67 5.53 1.03
CA VAL A 6 -10.73 4.76 0.35
C VAL A 6 -11.27 5.49 -0.88
N ARG A 7 -11.35 6.83 -0.87
CA ARG A 7 -11.88 7.62 -1.98
C ARG A 7 -10.96 7.57 -3.19
N ARG A 8 -9.65 7.70 -2.97
CA ARG A 8 -8.65 7.64 -4.05
C ARG A 8 -8.63 6.27 -4.68
N ILE A 9 -8.69 5.23 -3.86
CA ILE A 9 -8.65 3.85 -4.34
C ILE A 9 -9.88 3.52 -5.18
N ARG A 10 -11.08 3.87 -4.73
CA ARG A 10 -12.31 3.67 -5.52
C ARG A 10 -12.19 4.34 -6.88
N ARG A 11 -11.64 5.55 -6.93
CA ARG A 11 -11.35 6.25 -8.19
C ARG A 11 -10.35 5.50 -9.06
N PHE A 12 -9.25 4.98 -8.50
CA PHE A 12 -8.28 4.19 -9.28
C PHE A 12 -8.85 2.86 -9.78
N ALA A 13 -9.68 2.19 -8.98
CA ALA A 13 -10.35 0.94 -9.38
C ALA A 13 -11.38 1.17 -10.50
N GLN A 14 -11.98 2.36 -10.60
CA GLN A 14 -12.84 2.73 -11.74
C GLN A 14 -12.04 3.03 -13.02
N LEU A 15 -10.78 3.46 -12.88
CA LEU A 15 -9.93 3.85 -14.01
C LEU A 15 -9.07 2.69 -14.55
N GLY A 16 -8.99 1.56 -13.85
CA GLY A 16 -8.19 0.42 -14.27
C GLY A 16 -8.94 -0.90 -14.11
N SER A 17 -8.37 -1.99 -14.61
CA SER A 17 -8.97 -3.34 -14.53
C SER A 17 -8.71 -4.04 -13.18
N ALA A 18 -8.13 -3.35 -12.20
CA ALA A 18 -7.77 -3.92 -10.91
C ALA A 18 -8.95 -3.90 -9.94
N SER A 19 -9.35 -5.07 -9.44
CA SER A 19 -10.34 -5.16 -8.37
C SER A 19 -9.73 -4.75 -7.03
N PHE A 20 -10.51 -4.04 -6.23
CA PHE A 20 -10.09 -3.65 -4.88
C PHE A 20 -10.67 -4.60 -3.83
N PRO A 21 -9.86 -5.20 -2.93
CA PRO A 21 -10.36 -6.14 -1.94
C PRO A 21 -11.43 -5.52 -1.03
N ALA A 22 -12.57 -6.19 -0.87
CA ALA A 22 -13.71 -5.67 -0.10
C ALA A 22 -13.39 -5.47 1.40
N ASP A 23 -12.65 -6.39 2.02
CA ASP A 23 -12.22 -6.26 3.42
C ASP A 23 -11.36 -5.01 3.64
N LEU A 24 -10.40 -4.77 2.76
CA LEU A 24 -9.55 -3.60 2.81
C LEU A 24 -10.35 -2.31 2.61
N ALA A 25 -11.36 -2.33 1.75
CA ALA A 25 -12.28 -1.21 1.58
C ALA A 25 -13.06 -0.92 2.85
N HIS A 26 -13.57 -1.96 3.52
CA HIS A 26 -14.30 -1.81 4.78
C HIS A 26 -13.41 -1.18 5.85
N ARG A 27 -12.19 -1.70 6.03
CA ARG A 27 -11.23 -1.20 7.02
C ARG A 27 -10.84 0.26 6.77
N LEU A 28 -10.62 0.63 5.51
CA LEU A 28 -10.30 2.02 5.15
C LEU A 28 -11.50 2.96 5.25
N GLU A 29 -12.72 2.48 5.01
CA GLU A 29 -13.95 3.25 5.22
C GLU A 29 -14.18 3.51 6.71
N ALA A 30 -13.94 2.50 7.57
CA ALA A 30 -14.01 2.67 9.02
C ALA A 30 -12.99 3.70 9.54
N ALA A 31 -11.85 3.84 8.87
CA ALA A 31 -10.80 4.81 9.19
C ALA A 31 -10.94 6.16 8.44
N ARG A 32 -12.07 6.43 7.77
CA ARG A 32 -12.21 7.62 6.89
C ARG A 32 -11.95 8.96 7.58
N ASP A 33 -12.21 9.04 8.89
CA ASP A 33 -12.06 10.23 9.72
C ASP A 33 -10.73 10.24 10.50
N ASP A 34 -9.90 9.19 10.34
CA ASP A 34 -8.56 9.07 10.94
C ASP A 34 -7.51 8.78 9.84
N PRO A 35 -6.85 9.83 9.31
CA PRO A 35 -5.82 9.68 8.28
C PRO A 35 -4.60 8.85 8.73
N ALA A 36 -4.29 8.84 10.03
CA ALA A 36 -3.17 8.07 10.56
C ALA A 36 -3.49 6.57 10.56
N GLU A 37 -4.71 6.21 10.94
CA GLU A 37 -5.19 4.84 10.87
C GLU A 37 -5.33 4.34 9.42
N GLY A 38 -5.88 5.17 8.53
CA GLY A 38 -5.92 4.85 7.09
C GLY A 38 -4.52 4.63 6.50
N HIS A 39 -3.54 5.43 6.92
CA HIS A 39 -2.14 5.23 6.58
C HIS A 39 -1.60 3.89 7.09
N ARG A 40 -1.83 3.57 8.37
CA ARG A 40 -1.37 2.33 9.00
C ARG A 40 -1.95 1.10 8.30
N ILE A 41 -3.26 1.09 8.01
CA ILE A 41 -3.94 0.01 7.28
C ILE A 41 -3.33 -0.17 5.89
N GLY A 42 -3.17 0.92 5.14
CA GLY A 42 -2.64 0.89 3.79
C GLY A 42 -1.20 0.40 3.71
N VAL A 43 -0.36 0.83 4.65
CA VAL A 43 1.03 0.35 4.78
C VAL A 43 1.06 -1.13 5.13
N ALA A 44 0.30 -1.56 6.14
CA ALA A 44 0.28 -2.96 6.57
C ALA A 44 -0.16 -3.90 5.43
N GLN A 45 -1.22 -3.53 4.70
CA GLN A 45 -1.68 -4.30 3.54
C GLN A 45 -0.59 -4.40 2.47
N ALA A 46 -0.01 -3.27 2.09
CA ALA A 46 0.98 -3.24 1.03
C ALA A 46 2.25 -4.03 1.44
N THR A 47 2.68 -3.93 2.70
CA THR A 47 3.75 -4.79 3.26
C THR A 47 3.41 -6.27 3.12
N HIS A 48 2.20 -6.70 3.51
CA HIS A 48 1.79 -8.10 3.40
C HIS A 48 1.85 -8.60 1.95
N MET A 49 1.30 -7.84 1.00
CA MET A 49 1.35 -8.18 -0.41
C MET A 49 2.80 -8.27 -0.90
N THR A 50 3.60 -7.25 -0.63
CA THR A 50 4.98 -7.17 -1.07
C THR A 50 5.87 -8.27 -0.50
N ASN A 51 5.61 -8.75 0.71
CA ASN A 51 6.37 -9.84 1.33
C ASN A 51 6.22 -11.18 0.59
N ARG A 52 5.13 -11.37 -0.16
CA ARG A 52 4.87 -12.61 -0.92
C ARG A 52 5.47 -12.59 -2.31
N LEU A 53 5.56 -11.42 -2.93
CA LEU A 53 5.98 -11.26 -4.33
C LEU A 53 7.34 -11.92 -4.67
N PRO A 54 8.38 -11.86 -3.82
CA PRO A 54 9.64 -12.55 -4.09
C PRO A 54 9.48 -14.06 -4.21
N THR A 55 8.68 -14.67 -3.33
CA THR A 55 8.39 -16.12 -3.38
C THR A 55 7.51 -16.50 -4.56
N GLU A 56 6.75 -15.55 -5.10
CA GLU A 56 5.93 -15.69 -6.29
C GLU A 56 6.71 -15.38 -7.59
N GLY A 57 8.04 -15.13 -7.50
CA GLY A 57 8.93 -14.97 -8.64
C GLY A 57 9.04 -13.54 -9.19
N ALA A 58 8.55 -12.53 -8.47
CA ALA A 58 8.67 -11.14 -8.90
C ALA A 58 10.15 -10.69 -8.94
N PRO A 59 10.61 -10.02 -10.00
CA PRO A 59 12.01 -9.60 -10.15
C PRO A 59 12.38 -8.38 -9.29
N GLY A 60 11.38 -7.68 -8.74
CA GLY A 60 11.58 -6.46 -7.96
C GLY A 60 10.27 -5.74 -7.66
N LEU A 61 10.38 -4.57 -7.06
CA LEU A 61 9.23 -3.80 -6.56
C LEU A 61 9.22 -2.39 -7.16
N HIS A 62 8.08 -2.01 -7.72
CA HIS A 62 7.84 -0.65 -8.20
C HIS A 62 6.75 0.04 -7.37
N TYR A 63 7.08 1.18 -6.75
CA TYR A 63 6.16 1.95 -5.92
C TYR A 63 5.65 3.19 -6.65
N ILE A 64 4.34 3.25 -6.87
CA ILE A 64 3.64 4.48 -7.25
C ILE A 64 3.37 5.29 -5.99
N THR A 65 4.10 6.39 -5.80
CA THR A 65 4.12 7.20 -4.57
C THR A 65 3.16 8.39 -4.59
N LEU A 66 2.69 8.82 -5.76
CA LEU A 66 1.81 9.98 -5.95
C LEU A 66 2.34 11.26 -5.25
N GLY A 67 3.66 11.49 -5.32
CA GLY A 67 4.32 12.65 -4.70
C GLY A 67 4.47 12.57 -3.18
N ARG A 68 4.15 11.44 -2.54
CA ARG A 68 4.27 11.23 -1.09
C ARG A 68 5.03 9.94 -0.78
N SER A 69 6.17 10.07 -0.12
CA SER A 69 7.04 8.94 0.27
C SER A 69 6.73 8.24 1.60
N PRO A 70 6.04 8.80 2.62
CA PRO A 70 5.95 8.18 3.94
C PRO A 70 5.38 6.75 3.94
N ALA A 71 4.36 6.48 3.14
CA ALA A 71 3.74 5.15 3.09
C ALA A 71 4.67 4.13 2.43
N THR A 72 5.30 4.50 1.31
CA THR A 72 6.31 3.67 0.65
C THR A 72 7.51 3.41 1.54
N TYR A 73 7.99 4.42 2.27
CA TYR A 73 9.09 4.30 3.21
C TYR A 73 8.73 3.40 4.41
N GLY A 74 7.49 3.48 4.90
CA GLY A 74 6.95 2.55 5.89
C GLY A 74 7.00 1.10 5.40
N ILE A 75 6.54 0.83 4.17
CA ILE A 75 6.59 -0.52 3.58
C ILE A 75 8.03 -1.02 3.49
N HIS A 76 8.94 -0.18 2.97
CA HIS A 76 10.34 -0.55 2.78
C HIS A 76 11.05 -0.88 4.08
N ARG A 77 10.78 -0.11 5.15
CA ARG A 77 11.27 -0.41 6.52
C ARG A 77 10.70 -1.70 7.07
N ASN A 78 9.40 -1.94 6.92
CA ASN A 78 8.76 -3.15 7.42
C ASN A 78 9.34 -4.42 6.78
N LEU A 79 9.82 -4.32 5.54
CA LEU A 79 10.48 -5.42 4.82
C LEU A 79 11.96 -5.59 5.20
N GLY A 80 12.51 -4.75 6.08
CA GLY A 80 13.92 -4.79 6.46
C GLY A 80 14.87 -4.35 5.34
N LEU A 81 14.37 -3.71 4.28
CA LEU A 81 15.16 -3.34 3.10
C LEU A 81 15.94 -2.02 3.28
N THR A 82 15.94 -1.44 4.48
CA THR A 82 16.59 -0.14 4.78
C THR A 82 18.11 -0.18 5.00
N GLY A 83 18.83 -1.13 4.40
CA GLY A 83 20.30 -1.13 4.30
C GLY A 83 20.74 -1.61 2.92
N ARG A 84 21.73 -1.04 2.22
CA ARG A 84 22.71 0.02 2.50
C ARG A 84 22.78 0.90 1.23
N ALA A 85 22.76 2.21 1.38
CA ALA A 85 23.23 3.09 0.31
C ALA A 85 24.73 2.81 0.12
N VAL A 86 25.09 2.29 -1.05
CA VAL A 86 26.48 2.13 -1.46
C VAL A 86 27.09 3.50 -1.69
#